data_AF-A0A970W613-F1
#
_entry.id   AF-A0A970W613-F1
#
_cell.length_a   1.000
_cell.length_b   1.000
_cell.length_c   1.000
_cell.angle_alpha   90.00
_cell.angle_beta   90.00
_cell.angle_gamma   90.00
#
_symmetry.space_group_name_H-M   'P 1'
#
loop_
_entity.id
_entity.type
_entity.pdbx_description
1 polymer ?
#
loop_
_entity_poly.entity_id
_entity_poly.type
_entity_poly.pdbx_seq_one_letter_code
_entity_poly.pdbx_strand_id
1 'polypeptide(L)' 'MAQIRSGPAPDFSLADTQGRAVRLSDYRGRRHVVLVFNRGFV' A
#
# COMPACT_ATOMS: atom_id res chain seq x y z
N MET A 1 -9.78 -12.52 15.31
CA MET A 1 -10.68 -11.93 14.29
C MET A 1 -10.17 -10.54 13.98
N ALA A 2 -9.70 -10.27 12.75
CA ALA A 2 -9.27 -8.92 12.38
C ALA A 2 -10.52 -8.06 12.16
N GLN A 3 -10.61 -6.92 12.83
CA GLN A 3 -11.73 -6.00 12.69
C GLN A 3 -11.58 -5.25 11.36
N ILE A 4 -12.40 -5.58 10.36
CA ILE A 4 -12.41 -4.85 9.09
C ILE A 4 -13.13 -3.53 9.31
N ARG A 5 -12.36 -2.43 9.25
CA ARG A 5 -12.89 -1.07 9.29
C ARG A 5 -13.28 -0.65 7.87
N SER A 6 -14.48 -0.10 7.71
CA SER A 6 -14.90 0.58 6.49
C SER A 6 -14.30 1.98 6.43
N GLY A 7 -13.86 2.42 5.25
CA GLY A 7 -13.20 3.71 5.05
C GLY A 7 -12.08 3.64 4.02
N PRO A 8 -11.44 4.77 3.68
CA PRO A 8 -10.26 4.75 2.83
C PRO A 8 -9.17 3.87 3.46
N ALA A 9 -8.43 3.15 2.62
CA ALA A 9 -7.24 2.43 3.07
C ALA A 9 -6.30 3.39 3.82
N PRO A 10 -5.69 2.97 4.95
CA PRO A 10 -4.71 3.79 5.66
C PRO A 10 -3.56 4.19 4.73
N ASP A 11 -3.21 5.47 4.74
CA ASP A 11 -2.08 5.96 3.94
C ASP A 11 -0.75 5.50 4.56
N PHE A 12 0.23 5.24 3.70
CA PHE A 12 1.60 4.91 4.11
C PHE A 12 2.58 5.39 3.05
N SER A 13 3.83 5.59 3.47
CA SER A 13 4.95 5.88 2.58
C SER A 13 6.09 4.92 2.89
N LEU A 14 6.58 4.22 1.85
CA LEU A 14 7.69 3.28 1.95
C LEU A 14 8.68 3.54 0.81
N ALA A 15 9.94 3.18 1.00
CA ALA A 15 10.88 3.11 -0.09
C ALA A 15 10.58 1.87 -0.96
N ASP A 16 10.60 2.03 -2.29
CA ASP A 16 10.62 0.91 -3.23
C ASP A 16 11.99 0.20 -3.24
N THR A 17 12.13 -0.82 -4.07
CA THR A 17 13.36 -1.62 -4.19
C THR A 17 14.56 -0.82 -4.73
N GLN A 18 14.35 0.38 -5.25
CA GLN A 18 15.39 1.30 -5.73
C GLN A 18 15.56 2.51 -4.79
N GLY A 19 14.93 2.49 -3.61
CA GLY A 19 15.00 3.57 -2.62
C GLY A 19 14.08 4.77 -2.90
N ARG A 20 13.21 4.71 -3.93
CA ARG A 20 12.29 5.82 -4.21
C ARG A 20 11.10 5.77 -3.27
N ALA A 21 10.69 6.93 -2.76
CA ALA A 21 9.50 7.02 -1.94
C ALA A 21 8.23 6.71 -2.76
N VAL A 22 7.42 5.81 -2.25
CA VAL A 22 6.09 5.46 -2.77
C VAL A 22 5.06 5.71 -1.68
N ARG A 23 4.09 6.58 -1.96
CA ARG A 23 2.97 6.86 -1.05
C ARG A 23 1.66 6.34 -1.64
N LEU A 24 0.87 5.61 -0.85
CA LEU A 24 -0.39 5.01 -1.32
C LEU A 24 -1.36 6.08 -1.87
N SER A 25 -1.47 7.22 -1.20
CA SER A 25 -2.35 8.31 -1.62
C SER A 25 -1.99 8.93 -2.98
N ASP A 26 -0.78 8.74 -3.51
CA ASP A 26 -0.39 9.23 -4.84
C ASP A 26 -1.14 8.51 -5.98
N TYR A 27 -1.72 7.33 -5.72
CA TYR A 27 -2.52 6.58 -6.68
C TYR A 27 -4.04 6.86 -6.59
N ARG A 28 -4.48 7.61 -5.57
CA ARG A 28 -5.89 7.90 -5.36
C ARG A 28 -6.49 8.61 -6.58
N GLY A 29 -7.60 8.07 -7.10
CA GLY A 29 -8.30 8.62 -8.27
C GLY A 29 -7.57 8.45 -9.60
N ARG A 30 -6.41 7.79 -9.63
CA ARG A 30 -5.63 7.55 -10.86
C ARG A 30 -5.77 6.13 -11.38
N ARG A 31 -5.84 5.13 -10.49
CA ARG A 31 -5.98 3.71 -10.84
C ARG A 31 -6.40 2.87 -9.63
N HIS A 32 -6.90 1.66 -9.89
CA HIS A 32 -7.06 0.64 -8.85
C HIS A 32 -5.68 0.13 -8.39
N VAL A 33 -5.57 -0.19 -7.09
CA VAL A 33 -4.33 -0.66 -6.45
C VAL A 33 -4.62 -1.91 -5.65
N VAL A 34 -3.75 -2.92 -5.76
CA VAL A 34 -3.77 -4.13 -4.95
C VAL A 34 -2.49 -4.15 -4.11
N LEU A 35 -2.62 -4.25 -2.80
CA LEU A 35 -1.49 -4.38 -1.87
C LEU A 35 -1.32 -5.85 -1.49
N VAL A 36 -0.11 -6.38 -1.69
CA VAL A 36 0.23 -7.76 -1.34
C VAL A 36 1.33 -7.73 -0.28
N PHE A 37 1.08 -8.38 0.86
CA PHE A 37 2.10 -8.63 1.88
C PHE A 37 2.73 -10.01 1.62
N ASN A 38 3.85 -10.02 0.89
CA ASN A 38 4.63 -11.24 0.70
C ASN A 38 5.33 -11.62 2.01
N ARG A 39 5.41 -12.92 2.31
CA ARG A 39 6.10 -13.45 3.52
C ARG A 39 7.63 -13.50 3.38
N GLY A 40 8.19 -12.67 2.49
CA GLY A 40 9.57 -12.72 2.03
C GLY A 40 9.67 -13.10 0.56
N PHE A 41 10.76 -12.66 -0.07
CA PHE A 41 11.23 -13.16 -1.36
C PHE A 41 12.40 -14.10 -1.01
N VAL A 42 12.18 -15.42 -1.08
CA VAL A 42 13.29 -16.37 -1.09
C VAL A 42 14.04 -16.26 -2.41
#